data_AF-A0A3G9JNG6-F1
#
_entry.id   AF-A0A3G9JNG6-F1
#
_cell.length_a   1.000
_cell.length_b   1.000
_cell.length_c   1.000
_cell.angle_alpha   90.00
_cell.angle_beta   90.00
_cell.angle_gamma   90.00
#
_symmetry.space_group_name_H-M   'P 1'
#
loop_
_entity.id
_entity.type
_entity.pdbx_description
1 polymer ?
#
loop_
_entity_poly.entity_id
_entity_poly.type
_entity_poly.pdbx_seq_one_letter_code
_entity_poly.pdbx_strand_id
1 'polypeptide(L)' 'MSSSTINEYLDEYNDYMRLYEIFGDHEYLEEAIEVLNSLKVRALRAEQHNRIVWKVMSRRIHAY' A
#
# COMPACT_ATOMS: atom_id res chain seq x y z
N MET A 1 8.57 -1.47 5.73
CA MET A 1 7.72 -2.44 5.01
C MET A 1 8.56 -3.01 3.89
N SER A 2 8.56 -4.33 3.70
CA SER A 2 9.24 -4.93 2.55
C SER A 2 8.43 -4.63 1.29
N SER A 3 9.08 -4.48 0.14
CA SER A 3 8.38 -4.32 -1.14
C SER A 3 7.48 -5.52 -1.45
N SER A 4 7.79 -6.71 -0.91
CA SER A 4 6.99 -7.94 -1.02
C SER A 4 5.55 -7.73 -0.57
N THR A 5 5.34 -7.14 0.61
CA THR A 5 3.99 -6.95 1.16
C THR A 5 3.15 -6.00 0.31
N ILE A 6 3.75 -4.96 -0.27
CA ILE A 6 3.03 -4.03 -1.15
C ILE A 6 2.62 -4.72 -2.47
N ASN A 7 3.52 -5.54 -3.02
CA ASN A 7 3.24 -6.29 -4.24
C ASN A 7 2.13 -7.31 -4.03
N GLU A 8 2.12 -8.03 -2.90
CA GLU A 8 1.06 -8.99 -2.56
C GLU A 8 -0.34 -8.33 -2.57
N TYR A 9 -0.49 -7.15 -1.99
CA TYR A 9 -1.76 -6.40 -2.02
C TYR A 9 -2.15 -5.92 -3.43
N LEU A 10 -1.16 -5.59 -4.27
CA LEU A 10 -1.43 -5.19 -5.65
C LEU A 10 -1.87 -6.38 -6.51
N ASP A 11 -1.23 -7.54 -6.31
CA ASP A 11 -1.60 -8.78 -6.98
C ASP A 11 -3.01 -9.22 -6.57
N GLU A 12 -3.32 -9.20 -5.27
CA GLU A 12 -4.66 -9.50 -4.74
C GLU A 12 -5.73 -8.55 -5.30
N TYR A 13 -5.45 -7.24 -5.35
CA TYR A 13 -6.35 -6.26 -5.98
C TYR A 13 -6.61 -6.58 -7.45
N ASN A 14 -5.56 -6.92 -8.21
CA ASN A 14 -5.67 -7.23 -9.63
C ASN A 14 -6.48 -8.52 -9.86
N ASP A 15 -6.32 -9.51 -8.99
CA ASP A 15 -7.09 -10.76 -9.06
C ASP A 15 -8.59 -10.49 -8.86
N TYR A 16 -8.97 -9.71 -7.85
CA TYR A 16 -10.37 -9.32 -7.64
C TYR A 16 -10.94 -8.50 -8.80
N MET A 17 -10.19 -7.53 -9.33
CA MET A 17 -10.62 -6.78 -10.51
C MET A 17 -10.84 -7.69 -11.72
N ARG A 18 -9.98 -8.70 -11.91
CA ARG A 18 -10.13 -9.67 -13.00
C ARG A 18 -11.35 -10.57 -12.81
N LEU A 19 -11.63 -10.99 -11.57
CA LEU A 19 -12.85 -11.74 -11.25
C LEU A 19 -14.09 -10.89 -11.52
N TYR A 20 -14.08 -9.61 -11.15
CA TYR A 20 -15.14 -8.67 -11.50
C TYR A 20 -15.34 -8.55 -13.02
N GLU A 21 -14.26 -8.42 -13.80
CA GLU A 21 -14.34 -8.35 -15.26
C GLU A 21 -14.92 -9.63 -15.89
N ILE A 22 -14.58 -10.81 -15.35
CA ILE A 22 -15.02 -12.10 -15.87
C ILE A 22 -16.48 -12.38 -15.52
N PHE A 23 -16.86 -12.13 -14.27
CA PHE A 23 -18.16 -12.56 -13.73
C PHE A 23 -19.20 -11.42 -13.65
N GLY A 24 -18.76 -10.17 -13.68
CA GLY A 24 -19.63 -8.99 -13.50
C GLY A 24 -20.19 -8.85 -12.09
N ASP A 25 -19.70 -9.62 -11.13
CA ASP A 25 -20.23 -9.67 -9.76
C ASP A 25 -19.68 -8.53 -8.90
N HIS A 26 -20.58 -7.73 -8.34
CA HIS A 26 -20.22 -6.57 -7.54
C HIS A 26 -19.46 -6.93 -6.26
N GLU A 27 -19.63 -8.13 -5.73
CA GLU A 27 -18.90 -8.59 -4.54
C GLU A 27 -17.38 -8.54 -4.79
N TYR A 28 -16.92 -8.94 -5.97
CA TYR A 28 -15.49 -8.84 -6.33
C TYR A 28 -15.01 -7.39 -6.44
N LEU A 29 -15.87 -6.46 -6.85
CA LEU A 29 -15.52 -5.04 -6.88
C LEU A 29 -15.41 -4.47 -5.47
N GLU A 30 -16.31 -4.84 -4.57
CA GLU A 30 -16.28 -4.45 -3.15
C GLU A 30 -14.99 -4.94 -2.48
N GLU A 31 -14.65 -6.21 -2.66
CA GLU A 31 -13.39 -6.81 -2.17
C GLU A 31 -12.16 -6.09 -2.74
N ALA A 32 -12.12 -5.81 -4.05
CA ALA A 32 -11.02 -5.04 -4.66
C ALA A 32 -10.87 -3.65 -4.01
N ILE A 33 -11.98 -2.97 -3.71
CA ILE A 33 -11.96 -1.66 -3.06
C ILE A 33 -11.42 -1.78 -1.62
N GLU A 34 -11.78 -2.82 -0.88
CA GLU A 34 -11.26 -3.08 0.46
C GLU A 34 -9.74 -3.29 0.46
N VAL A 35 -9.24 -4.13 -0.45
CA VAL A 35 -7.80 -4.38 -0.63
C VAL A 35 -7.06 -3.08 -0.96
N LEU A 36 -7.60 -2.26 -1.87
CA LEU A 36 -7.03 -0.96 -2.24
C LEU A 36 -6.99 0.03 -1.06
N ASN A 37 -8.04 0.07 -0.25
CA ASN A 37 -8.08 0.94 0.94
C ASN A 37 -7.04 0.49 1.99
N SER A 38 -6.94 -0.83 2.19
CA SER A 38 -5.90 -1.45 3.00
C SER A 38 -4.49 -1.09 2.54
N LEU A 39 -4.25 -1.08 1.23
CA LEU A 39 -2.97 -0.70 0.64
C LEU A 39 -2.66 0.78 0.87
N LYS A 40 -3.63 1.68 0.66
CA LYS A 40 -3.46 3.13 0.88
C LYS A 40 -3.05 3.46 2.31
N VAL A 41 -3.70 2.85 3.30
CA VAL A 41 -3.36 3.08 4.73
C VAL A 41 -1.92 2.66 5.01
N ARG A 42 -1.48 1.53 4.45
CA ARG A 42 -0.10 1.04 4.62
C ARG A 42 0.91 1.95 3.93
N ALA A 43 0.63 2.39 2.70
CA ALA A 43 1.47 3.31 1.95
C ALA A 43 1.66 4.64 2.68
N LEU A 44 0.57 5.22 3.20
CA LEU A 44 0.62 6.46 4.00
C LEU A 44 1.47 6.31 5.26
N ARG A 45 1.34 5.17 5.98
CA ARG A 45 2.18 4.89 7.15
C ARG A 45 3.66 4.76 6.78
N ALA A 46 3.97 4.11 5.65
CA ALA A 46 5.34 3.96 5.17
C ALA A 46 5.95 5.33 4.79
N GLU A 47 5.19 6.19 4.13
CA GLU A 47 5.62 7.55 3.78
C GLU A 47 5.88 8.40 5.03
N GLN A 48 4.96 8.37 6.01
CA GLN A 48 5.14 9.07 7.28
C GLN A 48 6.38 8.57 8.04
N HIS A 49 6.59 7.25 8.09
CA HIS A 49 7.79 6.67 8.68
C HIS A 49 9.07 7.17 7.99
N ASN A 50 9.12 7.16 6.65
CA ASN A 50 10.26 7.66 5.89
C ASN A 50 10.53 9.14 6.17
N ARG A 51 9.47 9.97 6.25
CA ARG A 51 9.59 11.38 6.59
C ARG A 51 10.17 11.62 7.99
N ILE A 52 9.75 10.83 8.98
CA ILE A 52 10.29 10.90 10.36
C ILE A 52 11.76 10.49 10.38
N VAL A 53 12.10 9.35 9.77
CA VAL A 53 13.48 8.86 9.69
C VAL A 53 14.38 9.89 9.02
N TRP A 54 13.96 10.46 7.89
CA TRP A 54 14.73 11.50 7.20
C TRP A 54 14.97 12.73 8.07
N LYS A 55 13.94 13.20 8.80
CA LYS A 55 14.07 14.34 9.73
C LYS A 55 15.01 14.05 10.91
N VAL A 56 15.03 12.82 11.44
CA VAL A 56 15.95 12.43 12.50
C VAL A 56 17.38 12.32 11.97
N MET A 57 17.57 11.72 10.80
CA MET A 57 18.89 11.55 10.20
C MET A 57 19.51 12.87 9.76
N SER A 58 18.75 13.78 9.14
CA SER A 58 19.31 15.08 8.72
C SER A 58 19.70 15.98 9.90
N ARG A 59 19.03 15.85 11.06
CA ARG A 59 19.41 16.52 12.32
C ARG A 59 20.70 15.99 12.93
N ARG A 60 21.02 14.71 12.74
CA ARG A 60 22.26 14.10 13.24
C ARG A 60 23.49 14.43 12.38
N ILE A 61 23.30 14.80 11.11
CA ILE A 61 24.39 15.08 10.17
C ILE A 61 25.04 16.47 10.38
N HIS A 62 24.51 17.31 11.27
CA HIS A 62 25.06 18.65 11.57
C HIS A 62 25.86 18.73 12.88
N ALA A 63 26.59 17.67 13.25
CA ALA A 63 27.62 17.74 14.28
C ALA A 63 28.98 17.89 13.59
N TYR A 64 29.32 19.13 13.23
CA TYR A 64 30.69 19.57 12.94
C TYR A 64 31.33 20.09 14.23
#